data_AF-A0A7Y1FYM6-F1
#
_entry.id   AF-A0A7Y1FYM6-F1
#
_cell.length_a   1.000
_cell.length_b   1.000
_cell.length_c   1.000
_cell.angle_alpha   90.00
_cell.angle_beta   90.00
_cell.angle_gamma   90.00
#
_symmetry.space_group_name_H-M   'P 1'
#
loop_
_entity.id
_entity.type
_entity.pdbx_description
1 polymer ?
#
loop_
_entity_poly.entity_id
_entity_poly.type
_entity_poly.pdbx_seq_one_letter_code
_entity_poly.pdbx_strand_id
1 'polypeptide(L)' 'MLHPQSSSQPAVKLVIRLPAQMRERLAEVAQTNHRSMNSEIISILERALGPQTSIA' A
#
# COMPACT_ATOMS: atom_id res chain seq x y z
N MET A 1 -20.42 -6.71 -24.37
CA MET A 1 -20.33 -5.61 -23.40
C MET A 1 -18.86 -5.42 -23.04
N LEU A 2 -18.22 -4.36 -23.53
CA LEU A 2 -16.84 -4.01 -23.18
C LEU A 2 -16.87 -3.19 -21.89
N HIS A 3 -16.26 -3.69 -20.82
CA HIS A 3 -16.04 -2.90 -19.61
C HIS A 3 -14.86 -1.94 -19.85
N PRO A 4 -14.95 -0.67 -19.37
CA PRO A 4 -13.95 0.34 -19.65
C PRO A 4 -12.62 0.01 -18.99
N GLN A 5 -11.57 0.19 -19.78
CA GLN A 5 -10.16 0.11 -19.39
C GLN A 5 -9.94 0.85 -18.07
N SER A 6 -9.56 0.10 -17.04
CA SER A 6 -9.01 0.66 -15.81
C SER A 6 -7.78 1.48 -16.16
N SER A 7 -7.78 2.75 -15.78
CA SER A 7 -6.62 3.64 -15.78
C SER A 7 -5.54 3.06 -14.86
N SER A 8 -4.82 2.07 -15.36
CA SER A 8 -3.74 1.41 -14.65
C SER A 8 -2.52 2.31 -14.76
N GLN A 9 -2.35 3.22 -13.80
CA GLN A 9 -1.02 3.74 -13.52
C GLN A 9 -0.06 2.54 -13.42
N PRO A 10 1.17 2.63 -13.96
CA PRO A 10 2.11 1.53 -13.89
C PRO A 10 2.39 1.20 -12.41
N ALA A 11 1.84 0.08 -11.95
CA ALA A 11 2.02 -0.41 -10.59
C ALA A 11 3.14 -1.45 -10.57
N VAL A 12 4.12 -1.25 -9.70
CA VAL A 12 5.20 -2.23 -9.46
C VAL A 12 4.79 -3.15 -8.32
N LYS A 13 4.89 -4.47 -8.52
CA LYS A 13 4.62 -5.45 -7.47
C LYS A 13 5.86 -5.66 -6.61
N LEU A 14 5.76 -5.32 -5.33
CA LEU A 14 6.79 -5.58 -4.32
C LEU A 14 6.40 -6.80 -3.48
N VAL A 15 7.32 -7.78 -3.32
CA VAL A 15 7.13 -8.95 -2.45
C VAL A 15 8.05 -8.82 -1.26
N ILE A 16 7.47 -8.68 -0.06
CA ILE A 16 8.20 -8.48 1.20
C ILE A 16 8.01 -9.72 2.09
N ARG A 17 9.11 -10.21 2.68
CA ARG A 17 9.03 -11.22 3.75
C ARG A 17 8.87 -10.52 5.09
N LEU A 18 7.73 -10.71 5.72
CA LEU A 18 7.41 -10.14 7.03
C LEU A 18 7.41 -11.25 8.09
N PRO A 19 7.85 -10.96 9.32
CA PRO A 19 7.55 -11.81 10.47
C PRO A 19 6.03 -12.00 10.62
N ALA A 20 5.58 -13.18 11.03
CA ALA A 20 4.15 -13.51 11.12
C ALA A 20 3.36 -12.46 11.95
N GLN A 21 3.90 -12.10 13.12
CA GLN A 21 3.32 -11.09 14.00
C GLN A 21 3.16 -9.71 13.33
N MET A 22 4.07 -9.34 12.43
CA MET A 22 4.02 -8.04 11.75
C MET A 22 2.90 -8.00 10.70
N ARG A 23 2.67 -9.11 9.99
CA ARG A 23 1.55 -9.22 9.04
C ARG A 23 0.21 -9.09 9.76
N GLU A 24 0.04 -9.77 10.89
CA GLU A 24 -1.20 -9.72 11.69
C GLU A 24 -1.48 -8.29 12.16
N ARG A 25 -0.46 -7.63 12.73
CA ARG A 25 -0.57 -6.22 13.12
C ARG A 25 -0.94 -5.30 11.97
N LEU A 26 -0.39 -5.51 10.76
CA LEU A 26 -0.75 -4.75 9.57
C LEU A 26 -2.21 -5.00 9.14
N ALA A 27 -2.71 -6.22 9.28
CA ALA A 27 -4.09 -6.56 8.97
C ALA A 27 -5.06 -5.85 9.91
N GLU A 28 -4.77 -5.88 11.22
CA GLU A 28 -5.57 -5.20 12.25
C GLU A 28 -5.63 -3.69 12.00
N VAL A 29 -4.47 -3.05 11.80
CA VAL A 29 -4.40 -1.60 11.54
C VAL A 29 -5.15 -1.22 10.27
N ALA A 30 -5.02 -2.01 9.20
CA ALA A 30 -5.76 -1.78 7.96
C ALA A 30 -7.28 -1.89 8.18
N GLN A 31 -7.74 -2.86 8.96
CA GLN A 31 -9.15 -3.03 9.29
C GLN A 31 -9.69 -1.87 10.13
N THR A 32 -8.95 -1.43 11.15
CA THR A 32 -9.29 -0.26 11.98
C THR A 32 -9.38 1.01 11.14
N ASN A 33 -8.52 1.16 10.14
CA ASN A 33 -8.52 2.32 9.24
C ASN A 33 -9.46 2.18 8.04
N HIS A 34 -10.28 1.12 7.97
CA HIS A 34 -11.19 0.81 6.87
C HIS A 34 -10.50 0.80 5.49
N ARG A 35 -9.28 0.28 5.43
CA ARG A 35 -8.42 0.23 4.24
C ARG A 35 -8.04 -1.19 3.88
N SER A 36 -7.68 -1.40 2.61
CA SER A 36 -6.96 -2.61 2.23
C SER A 36 -5.57 -2.61 2.88
N MET A 37 -5.01 -3.79 3.13
CA MET A 37 -3.64 -3.91 3.64
C MET A 37 -2.62 -3.18 2.76
N ASN A 38 -2.80 -3.23 1.44
CA ASN A 38 -1.93 -2.52 0.50
C ASN A 38 -2.03 -1.00 0.68
N SER A 39 -3.25 -0.46 0.73
CA SER A 39 -3.48 0.98 0.92
C SER A 39 -2.92 1.48 2.26
N GLU A 40 -2.99 0.66 3.29
CA GLU A 40 -2.41 0.99 4.59
C GLU A 40 -0.88 0.96 4.57
N ILE A 41 -0.26 -0.05 3.95
CA ILE A 41 1.20 -0.10 3.78
C ILE A 41 1.70 1.13 3.03
N ILE A 42 1.04 1.52 1.94
CA ILE A 42 1.41 2.72 1.17
C ILE A 42 1.30 3.97 2.07
N SER A 43 0.20 4.11 2.82
CA SER A 43 0.04 5.25 3.73
C SER A 43 1.11 5.32 4.83
N ILE A 44 1.53 4.16 5.37
CA ILE A 44 2.62 4.07 6.33
C ILE A 44 3.94 4.50 5.70
N LEU A 45 4.22 4.03 4.48
CA LEU A 45 5.43 4.38 3.74
C LEU A 45 5.46 5.88 3.39
N GLU A 46 4.35 6.46 2.94
CA GLU A 46 4.24 7.91 2.67
C GLU A 46 4.49 8.76 3.92
N ARG A 47 3.95 8.34 5.08
CA ARG A 47 4.22 9.01 6.36
C ARG A 47 5.68 8.90 6.79
N ALA A 48 6.30 7.75 6.55
CA ALA A 48 7.68 7.48 6.97
C ALA A 48 8.73 8.14 6.07
N LEU A 49 8.48 8.16 4.75
CA LEU A 49 9.38 8.73 3.75
C LEU A 49 9.19 10.24 3.58
N GLY A 50 8.05 10.77 4.06
CA GLY A 50 7.67 12.17 3.87
C GLY A 50 7.15 12.44 2.46
N PRO A 51 6.79 13.70 2.14
CA PRO A 51 6.41 14.07 0.78
C PRO A 51 7.56 13.69 -0.16
N GLN A 52 7.20 13.10 -1.30
CA GLN A 52 8.11 12.71 -2.37
C GLN A 52 9.00 13.93 -2.69
N THR A 53 10.19 13.98 -2.08
CA THR A 53 11.16 15.00 -2.43
C THR A 53 11.64 14.57 -3.80
N SER A 54 11.07 15.20 -4.83
CA SER A 54 11.53 15.03 -6.19
C SER A 54 13.00 15.40 -6.18
N ILE A 55 13.87 14.39 -6.20
CA ILE A 55 15.28 14.57 -6.52
C ILE A 55 15.29 15.02 -7.98
N ALA A 56 15.37 16.34 -8.15
CA ALA A 56 15.53 17.01 -9.43
C ALA A 56 16.90 16.65 -10.05
#